data_AF-Q599T9-F1
#
_entry.id   AF-Q599T9-F1
#
_cell.length_a   1.000
_cell.length_b   1.000
_cell.length_c   1.000
_cell.angle_alpha   90.00
_cell.angle_beta   90.00
_cell.angle_gamma   90.00
#
_symmetry.space_group_name_H-M   'P 1'
#
loop_
_entity.id
_entity.type
_entity.pdbx_description
1 polymer ?
#
loop_
_entity_poly.entity_id
_entity_poly.type
_entity_poly.pdbx_seq_one_letter_code
_entity_poly.pdbx_strand_id
1 'polypeptide(L)'
;MAEGVPRAGSALPAASLSSLPLAALNVRVRRRLSLFLNVRAPVAADWTVLAEAMDFEYLEIQQLEKYADPTSRLLDDWQRRPGASVGRLLELLAKLGRDDVLMELGPSIEEDCQKYILKQQQEASEKPLQVDSIDSSITRINDMAGITIRDDPLGQKPECFDAFICYCPSDIEFVHEMIRQLEQTNYRLKLCVSDRDVLPGTCVWSIASELIEKRCRRMVVVVSDEYLQSKECDFQTKFALSLSPGAHQKRLIPIKYKPMKKEFPSILRFITVCDYTNPCTQNWFWTRLAKALSMP
;
A
#
# COMPACT_ATOMS: atom_id res chain seq x y z
N MET A 1 -65.39 4.47 23.49
CA MET A 1 -65.16 3.98 22.12
C MET A 1 -63.71 4.25 21.80
N ALA A 2 -62.88 3.21 21.81
CA ALA A 2 -61.48 3.30 21.46
C ALA A 2 -61.31 2.41 20.22
N GLU A 3 -61.12 3.04 19.07
CA GLU A 3 -60.88 2.36 17.81
C GLU A 3 -59.48 1.72 17.83
N GLY A 4 -59.44 0.46 17.43
CA GLY A 4 -58.25 -0.39 17.42
C GLY A 4 -57.27 -0.03 16.31
N VAL A 5 -55.99 -0.07 16.64
CA VAL A 5 -54.88 -0.07 15.70
C VAL A 5 -54.76 -1.49 15.09
N PRO A 6 -54.84 -1.66 13.76
CA PRO A 6 -54.60 -2.97 13.13
C PRO A 6 -53.10 -3.22 12.95
N ARG A 7 -52.68 -4.45 13.26
CA ARG A 7 -51.33 -5.00 13.07
C ARG A 7 -50.91 -4.91 11.60
N ALA A 8 -49.88 -4.14 11.28
CA ALA A 8 -49.19 -4.19 10.00
C ALA A 8 -48.06 -5.23 10.06
N GLY A 9 -48.32 -6.43 9.53
CA GLY A 9 -47.28 -7.37 9.13
C GLY A 9 -46.71 -6.93 7.78
N SER A 10 -45.55 -6.28 7.79
CA SER A 10 -44.86 -5.90 6.56
C SER A 10 -44.00 -7.06 6.05
N ALA A 11 -44.53 -7.86 5.14
CA ALA A 11 -43.75 -8.79 4.35
C ALA A 11 -42.63 -8.04 3.60
N LEU A 12 -41.41 -8.58 3.60
CA LEU A 12 -40.32 -8.02 2.80
C LEU A 12 -40.72 -8.06 1.31
N PRO A 13 -40.57 -6.97 0.54
CA PRO A 13 -40.82 -7.01 -0.88
C PRO A 13 -39.88 -8.04 -1.53
N ALA A 14 -40.41 -8.94 -2.37
CA ALA A 14 -39.67 -10.01 -3.02
C ALA A 14 -38.38 -9.54 -3.74
N ALA A 15 -38.37 -8.28 -4.18
CA ALA A 15 -37.21 -7.63 -4.79
C ALA A 15 -36.00 -7.49 -3.85
N SER A 16 -36.20 -7.48 -2.52
CA SER A 16 -35.10 -7.44 -1.54
C SER A 16 -34.46 -8.81 -1.31
N LEU A 17 -35.18 -9.90 -1.56
CA LEU A 17 -34.67 -11.26 -1.33
C LEU A 17 -33.76 -11.73 -2.47
N SER A 18 -33.98 -11.24 -3.70
CA SER A 18 -33.24 -11.67 -4.89
C SER A 18 -31.78 -11.24 -4.92
N SER A 19 -31.40 -10.20 -4.17
CA SER A 19 -30.03 -9.67 -4.12
C SER A 19 -29.21 -10.14 -2.91
N LEU A 20 -29.83 -10.78 -1.92
CA LEU A 20 -29.13 -11.18 -0.70
C LEU A 20 -28.29 -12.44 -0.89
N PRO A 21 -27.03 -12.44 -0.44
CA PRO A 21 -26.19 -13.64 -0.47
C PRO A 21 -26.74 -14.70 0.48
N LEU A 22 -26.50 -15.98 0.19
CA LEU A 22 -26.88 -17.11 1.07
C LEU A 22 -26.22 -17.04 2.45
N ALA A 23 -25.19 -16.22 2.62
CA ALA A 23 -24.61 -15.86 3.92
C ALA A 23 -25.63 -15.21 4.87
N ALA A 24 -26.75 -14.68 4.36
CA ALA A 24 -27.83 -14.15 5.17
C ALA A 24 -28.59 -15.24 5.95
N LEU A 25 -28.60 -16.49 5.48
CA LEU A 25 -29.32 -17.60 6.14
C LEU A 25 -28.54 -18.16 7.32
N ASN A 26 -29.16 -18.18 8.50
CA ASN A 26 -28.55 -18.71 9.72
C ASN A 26 -28.36 -20.23 9.64
N VAL A 27 -27.43 -20.75 10.44
CA VAL A 27 -27.11 -22.18 10.56
C VAL A 27 -28.37 -23.01 10.88
N ARG A 28 -29.32 -22.45 11.65
CA ARG A 28 -30.59 -23.10 11.95
C ARG A 28 -31.43 -23.37 10.70
N VAL A 29 -31.59 -22.38 9.82
CA VAL A 29 -32.34 -22.52 8.58
C VAL A 29 -31.62 -23.47 7.62
N ARG A 30 -30.30 -23.34 7.48
CA ARG A 30 -29.48 -24.27 6.66
C ARG A 30 -29.61 -25.72 7.12
N ARG A 31 -29.65 -25.96 8.44
CA ARG A 31 -29.84 -27.30 9.01
C ARG A 31 -31.25 -27.84 8.80
N ARG A 32 -32.29 -27.01 8.87
CA ARG A 32 -33.65 -27.48 8.54
C ARG A 32 -33.76 -27.78 7.05
N LEU A 33 -33.21 -26.94 6.17
CA LEU A 33 -33.13 -27.22 4.74
C LEU A 33 -32.47 -28.58 4.46
N SER A 34 -31.37 -28.90 5.13
CA SER A 34 -30.72 -30.20 4.98
C SER A 34 -31.62 -31.35 5.45
N LEU A 35 -32.38 -31.19 6.53
CA LEU A 35 -33.33 -32.21 6.98
C LEU A 35 -34.48 -32.46 5.99
N PHE A 36 -34.98 -31.43 5.31
CA PHE A 36 -36.05 -31.59 4.32
C PHE A 36 -35.56 -32.21 3.01
N LEU A 37 -34.37 -31.80 2.56
CA LEU A 37 -33.86 -32.15 1.23
C LEU A 37 -32.96 -33.39 1.21
N ASN A 38 -32.35 -33.77 2.33
CA ASN A 38 -31.54 -35.00 2.43
C ASN A 38 -32.41 -36.27 2.51
N VAL A 39 -33.69 -36.15 2.89
CA VAL A 39 -34.61 -37.30 2.98
C VAL A 39 -35.04 -37.68 1.57
N ARG A 40 -34.59 -38.86 1.12
CA ARG A 40 -34.98 -39.39 -0.19
C ARG A 40 -36.44 -39.79 -0.20
N ALA A 41 -37.28 -39.00 -0.85
CA ALA A 41 -38.70 -39.29 -1.00
C ALA A 41 -39.03 -39.62 -2.47
N PRO A 42 -39.82 -40.68 -2.75
CA PRO A 42 -40.08 -41.08 -4.14
C PRO A 42 -40.89 -40.07 -4.95
N VAL A 43 -41.59 -39.15 -4.28
CA VAL A 43 -42.52 -38.19 -4.92
C VAL A 43 -41.95 -36.75 -4.91
N ALA A 44 -41.03 -36.45 -3.99
CA ALA A 44 -40.63 -35.07 -3.74
C ALA A 44 -39.17 -34.86 -4.16
N ALA A 45 -38.86 -33.72 -4.77
CA ALA A 45 -37.53 -33.44 -5.32
C ALA A 45 -36.46 -33.40 -4.21
N ASP A 46 -35.46 -34.28 -4.27
CA ASP A 46 -34.39 -34.33 -3.28
C ASP A 46 -33.30 -33.28 -3.56
N TRP A 47 -32.30 -33.20 -2.68
CA TRP A 47 -31.13 -32.34 -2.85
C TRP A 47 -30.38 -32.55 -4.17
N THR A 48 -30.47 -33.74 -4.78
CA THR A 48 -29.87 -34.04 -6.09
C THR A 48 -30.53 -33.26 -7.21
N VAL A 49 -31.87 -33.20 -7.22
CA VAL A 49 -32.64 -32.43 -8.21
C VAL A 49 -32.42 -30.93 -7.99
N LEU A 50 -32.27 -30.50 -6.74
CA LEU A 50 -31.88 -29.12 -6.42
C LEU A 50 -30.47 -28.80 -6.94
N ALA A 51 -29.52 -29.72 -6.79
CA ALA A 51 -28.15 -29.55 -7.29
C ALA A 51 -28.12 -29.46 -8.83
N GLU A 52 -28.88 -30.30 -9.52
CA GLU A 52 -29.05 -30.22 -10.98
C GLU A 52 -29.64 -28.87 -11.40
N ALA A 53 -30.64 -28.37 -10.67
CA ALA A 53 -31.25 -27.06 -10.94
C ALA A 53 -30.33 -25.86 -10.60
N MET A 54 -29.25 -26.09 -9.84
CA MET A 54 -28.18 -25.13 -9.53
C MET A 54 -26.97 -25.27 -10.48
N ASP A 55 -27.13 -26.00 -11.58
CA ASP A 55 -26.10 -26.25 -12.61
C ASP A 55 -24.88 -27.03 -12.08
N PHE A 56 -25.05 -27.91 -11.09
CA PHE A 56 -23.98 -28.84 -10.69
C PHE A 56 -23.88 -30.01 -11.67
N GLU A 57 -22.64 -30.37 -12.03
CA GLU A 57 -22.38 -31.51 -12.91
C GLU A 57 -22.58 -32.84 -12.18
N TYR A 58 -22.89 -33.90 -12.93
CA TYR A 58 -23.12 -35.24 -12.37
C TYR A 58 -21.99 -35.74 -11.45
N LEU A 59 -20.73 -35.50 -11.83
CA LEU A 59 -19.57 -35.89 -11.02
C LEU A 59 -19.49 -35.10 -9.70
N GLU A 60 -19.93 -33.85 -9.70
CA GLU A 60 -20.00 -33.02 -8.48
C GLU A 60 -21.09 -33.55 -7.55
N ILE A 61 -22.26 -33.92 -8.09
CA ILE A 61 -23.36 -34.52 -7.32
C ILE A 61 -22.92 -35.84 -6.68
N GLN A 62 -22.24 -36.72 -7.44
CA GLN A 62 -21.68 -37.96 -6.88
C GLN A 62 -20.64 -37.72 -5.77
N GLN A 63 -19.86 -36.65 -5.89
CA GLN A 63 -18.89 -36.30 -4.85
C GLN A 63 -19.58 -35.76 -3.59
N LEU A 64 -20.65 -34.99 -3.74
CA LEU A 64 -21.46 -34.45 -2.64
C LEU A 64 -22.18 -35.56 -1.86
N GLU A 65 -22.59 -36.64 -2.54
CA GLU A 65 -23.27 -37.79 -1.93
C GLU A 65 -22.42 -38.49 -0.85
N LYS A 66 -21.08 -38.34 -0.90
CA LYS A 66 -20.16 -38.93 0.09
C LYS A 66 -20.18 -38.23 1.45
N TYR A 67 -20.72 -37.02 1.53
CA TYR A 67 -20.79 -36.26 2.78
C TYR A 67 -22.03 -36.65 3.58
N ALA A 68 -21.94 -36.60 4.91
CA ALA A 68 -23.07 -36.91 5.80
C ALA A 68 -24.28 -35.98 5.59
N ASP A 69 -24.02 -34.72 5.23
CA ASP A 69 -25.03 -33.71 4.93
C ASP A 69 -24.80 -33.08 3.55
N PRO A 70 -25.26 -33.72 2.46
CA PRO A 70 -25.00 -33.25 1.10
C PRO A 70 -25.60 -31.87 0.83
N THR A 71 -26.81 -31.56 1.32
CA THR A 71 -27.43 -30.24 1.14
C THR A 71 -26.63 -29.11 1.77
N SER A 72 -26.05 -29.31 2.97
CA SER A 72 -25.25 -28.26 3.62
C SER A 72 -24.01 -27.95 2.79
N ARG A 73 -23.35 -29.00 2.28
CA ARG A 73 -22.17 -28.84 1.45
C ARG A 73 -22.50 -28.21 0.10
N LEU A 74 -23.61 -28.60 -0.51
CA LEU A 74 -24.15 -28.00 -1.73
C LEU A 74 -24.35 -26.49 -1.58
N LEU A 75 -24.97 -26.04 -0.48
CA LEU A 75 -25.21 -24.60 -0.24
C LEU A 75 -23.91 -23.81 -0.02
N ASP A 76 -22.90 -24.42 0.61
CA ASP A 76 -21.58 -23.79 0.82
C ASP A 76 -20.77 -23.72 -0.49
N ASP A 77 -20.90 -24.74 -1.35
CA ASP A 77 -20.24 -24.77 -2.65
C ASP A 77 -20.94 -23.84 -3.65
N TRP A 78 -22.26 -23.74 -3.60
CA TRP A 78 -23.05 -22.84 -4.42
C TRP A 78 -22.76 -21.37 -4.10
N GLN A 79 -22.48 -21.01 -2.84
CA GLN A 79 -22.05 -19.66 -2.44
C GLN A 79 -20.82 -19.13 -3.19
N ARG A 80 -19.99 -20.03 -3.75
CA ARG A 80 -18.79 -19.65 -4.53
C ARG A 80 -19.10 -19.43 -6.01
N ARG A 81 -20.29 -19.79 -6.48
CA ARG A 81 -20.70 -19.64 -7.88
C ARG A 81 -21.47 -18.32 -8.09
N PRO A 82 -21.35 -17.70 -9.28
CA PRO A 82 -22.12 -16.51 -9.61
C PRO A 82 -23.63 -16.84 -9.65
N GLY A 83 -24.47 -15.95 -9.12
CA GLY A 83 -25.93 -16.12 -9.10
C GLY A 83 -26.49 -16.78 -7.82
N ALA A 84 -25.65 -17.09 -6.85
CA ALA A 84 -26.06 -17.65 -5.57
C ALA A 84 -26.72 -16.59 -4.67
N SER A 85 -28.05 -16.52 -4.71
CA SER A 85 -28.86 -15.64 -3.86
C SER A 85 -29.97 -16.39 -3.13
N VAL A 86 -30.43 -15.81 -2.01
CA VAL A 86 -31.55 -16.38 -1.23
C VAL A 86 -32.81 -16.41 -2.08
N GLY A 87 -33.11 -15.35 -2.84
CA GLY A 87 -34.25 -15.33 -3.75
C GLY A 87 -34.17 -16.41 -4.82
N ARG A 88 -32.98 -16.68 -5.38
CA ARG A 88 -32.81 -17.76 -6.34
C ARG A 88 -33.05 -19.14 -5.72
N LEU A 89 -32.62 -19.34 -4.48
CA LEU A 89 -32.91 -20.59 -3.75
C LEU A 89 -34.42 -20.81 -3.61
N LEU A 90 -35.14 -19.78 -3.19
CA LEU A 90 -36.59 -19.82 -3.01
C LEU A 90 -37.32 -20.08 -4.34
N GLU A 91 -36.88 -19.45 -5.44
CA GLU A 91 -37.41 -19.72 -6.79
C GLU A 91 -37.19 -21.17 -7.22
N LEU A 92 -36.00 -21.72 -6.96
CA LEU A 92 -35.70 -23.12 -7.28
C LEU A 92 -36.55 -24.07 -6.45
N LEU A 93 -36.69 -23.83 -5.13
CA LEU A 93 -37.55 -24.63 -4.26
C LEU A 93 -39.02 -24.59 -4.69
N ALA A 94 -39.52 -23.42 -5.10
CA ALA A 94 -40.86 -23.27 -5.65
C ALA A 94 -41.04 -24.05 -6.96
N LYS A 95 -40.06 -23.99 -7.88
CA LYS A 95 -40.08 -24.76 -9.14
C LYS A 95 -40.03 -26.27 -8.91
N LEU A 96 -39.38 -26.72 -7.84
CA LEU A 96 -39.29 -28.13 -7.47
C LEU A 96 -40.54 -28.63 -6.72
N GLY A 97 -41.52 -27.77 -6.45
CA GLY A 97 -42.75 -28.14 -5.75
C GLY A 97 -42.55 -28.47 -4.26
N ARG A 98 -41.48 -27.93 -3.64
CA ARG A 98 -41.20 -28.10 -2.21
C ARG A 98 -41.90 -27.01 -1.38
N ASP A 99 -43.22 -26.95 -1.53
CA ASP A 99 -44.07 -25.99 -0.81
C ASP A 99 -44.04 -26.22 0.72
N ASP A 100 -43.78 -27.46 1.14
CA ASP A 100 -43.53 -27.83 2.55
C ASP A 100 -42.37 -27.02 3.16
N VAL A 101 -41.25 -26.94 2.44
CA VAL A 101 -40.06 -26.21 2.85
C VAL A 101 -40.32 -24.71 2.87
N LEU A 102 -41.03 -24.18 1.85
CA LEU A 102 -41.35 -22.76 1.76
C LEU A 102 -42.30 -22.32 2.89
N MET A 103 -43.31 -23.14 3.22
CA MET A 103 -44.26 -22.86 4.29
C MET A 103 -43.61 -22.92 5.67
N GLU A 104 -42.74 -23.90 5.91
CA GLU A 104 -42.11 -24.07 7.23
C GLU A 104 -40.94 -23.09 7.47
N LEU A 105 -40.13 -22.83 6.44
CA LEU A 105 -38.93 -22.01 6.57
C LEU A 105 -39.11 -20.56 6.14
N GLY A 106 -40.15 -20.23 5.37
CA GLY A 106 -40.48 -18.87 4.94
C GLY A 106 -40.31 -17.81 6.01
N PRO A 107 -41.00 -17.90 7.18
CA PRO A 107 -40.88 -16.88 8.22
C PRO A 107 -39.46 -16.80 8.82
N SER A 108 -38.76 -17.94 8.95
CA SER A 108 -37.39 -17.95 9.48
C SER A 108 -36.39 -17.35 8.48
N ILE A 109 -36.60 -17.57 7.18
CA ILE A 109 -35.79 -16.99 6.09
C ILE A 109 -35.97 -15.47 6.05
N GLU A 110 -37.20 -14.99 6.12
CA GLU A 110 -37.48 -13.55 6.15
C GLU A 110 -36.84 -12.86 7.36
N GLU A 111 -36.95 -13.45 8.56
CA GLU A 111 -36.31 -12.92 9.77
C GLU A 111 -34.77 -12.84 9.64
N ASP A 112 -34.15 -13.89 9.10
CA ASP A 112 -32.70 -13.95 8.91
C ASP A 112 -32.23 -12.90 7.88
N CYS A 113 -32.97 -12.73 6.79
CA CYS A 113 -32.72 -11.70 5.79
C CYS A 113 -32.85 -10.28 6.36
N GLN A 114 -33.86 -10.01 7.19
CA GLN A 114 -34.01 -8.71 7.88
C GLN A 114 -32.83 -8.42 8.81
N LYS A 115 -32.43 -9.40 9.63
CA LYS A 115 -31.27 -9.27 10.54
C LYS A 115 -29.98 -9.00 9.77
N TYR A 116 -29.79 -9.65 8.63
CA TYR A 116 -28.62 -9.45 7.78
C TYR A 116 -28.57 -8.03 7.20
N ILE A 117 -29.70 -7.50 6.70
CA ILE A 117 -29.78 -6.13 6.19
C ILE A 117 -29.50 -5.11 7.30
N LEU A 118 -30.10 -5.29 8.48
CA LEU A 118 -29.88 -4.41 9.63
C LEU A 118 -28.41 -4.41 10.06
N LYS A 119 -27.77 -5.57 10.07
CA LYS A 119 -26.34 -5.69 10.39
C LYS A 119 -25.47 -5.00 9.34
N GLN A 120 -25.76 -5.12 8.04
CA GLN A 120 -25.03 -4.39 7.00
C GLN A 120 -25.21 -2.87 7.14
N GLN A 121 -26.41 -2.39 7.49
CA GLN A 121 -26.67 -0.98 7.72
C GLN A 121 -25.92 -0.46 8.96
N GLN A 122 -25.91 -1.24 10.04
CA GLN A 122 -25.15 -0.91 11.26
C GLN A 122 -23.65 -0.88 10.97
N GLU A 123 -23.09 -1.90 10.32
CA GLU A 123 -21.67 -1.93 9.93
C GLU A 123 -21.34 -0.79 8.96
N ALA A 124 -22.25 -0.40 8.06
CA ALA A 124 -22.06 0.77 7.21
C ALA A 124 -22.06 2.09 8.01
N SER A 125 -22.84 2.18 9.09
CA SER A 125 -22.89 3.35 9.98
C SER A 125 -21.77 3.39 11.02
N GLU A 126 -21.25 2.23 11.44
CA GLU A 126 -20.20 2.08 12.45
C GLU A 126 -18.80 1.99 11.84
N LYS A 127 -18.70 1.83 10.51
CA LYS A 127 -17.41 1.94 9.80
C LYS A 127 -16.74 3.24 10.28
N PRO A 128 -15.62 3.16 11.01
CA PRO A 128 -14.83 4.34 11.28
C PRO A 128 -14.49 4.96 9.92
N LEU A 129 -14.39 6.29 9.87
CA LEU A 129 -13.80 7.00 8.73
C LEU A 129 -12.32 6.59 8.61
N GLN A 130 -12.09 5.36 8.17
CA GLN A 130 -10.81 4.78 7.95
C GLN A 130 -10.60 4.82 6.44
N VAL A 131 -9.74 5.74 6.03
CA VAL A 131 -9.29 5.88 4.64
C VAL A 131 -8.80 4.54 4.10
N ASP A 132 -9.21 4.21 2.88
CA ASP A 132 -9.02 2.92 2.18
C ASP A 132 -7.57 2.46 1.97
N SER A 133 -6.56 3.24 2.40
CA SER A 133 -5.15 2.87 2.26
C SER A 133 -4.39 3.06 3.57
N ILE A 134 -4.13 1.96 4.29
CA ILE A 134 -3.00 1.88 5.21
C ILE A 134 -1.78 1.54 4.36
N ASP A 135 -1.18 2.54 3.72
CA ASP A 135 0.09 2.35 3.03
C ASP A 135 1.22 2.54 4.05
N SER A 136 1.83 1.44 4.48
CA SER A 136 2.73 1.42 5.65
C SER A 136 4.16 1.94 5.35
N SER A 137 4.37 2.61 4.23
CA SER A 137 5.69 3.13 3.82
C SER A 137 5.67 4.45 3.04
N ILE A 138 4.49 5.06 2.83
CA ILE A 138 4.40 6.40 2.27
C ILE A 138 4.14 7.36 3.43
N THR A 139 5.22 7.80 4.07
CA THR A 139 5.23 9.02 4.88
C THR A 139 4.61 10.12 4.01
N ARG A 140 3.35 10.45 4.29
CA ARG A 140 2.62 11.67 3.93
C ARG A 140 3.36 12.48 2.86
N ILE A 141 3.09 12.19 1.58
CA ILE A 141 3.65 12.98 0.45
C ILE A 141 3.32 14.48 0.62
N ASN A 142 2.31 14.82 1.42
CA ASN A 142 1.96 16.19 1.76
C ASN A 142 2.60 16.78 3.03
N ASP A 143 3.21 16.00 3.94
CA ASP A 143 3.77 16.57 5.19
C ASP A 143 5.25 16.92 5.09
N MET A 144 5.92 16.49 4.03
CA MET A 144 7.27 16.93 3.67
C MET A 144 7.24 18.06 2.62
N ALA A 145 6.13 18.82 2.53
CA ALA A 145 6.01 19.90 1.55
C ALA A 145 7.05 21.02 1.75
N GLY A 146 7.56 21.21 2.99
CA GLY A 146 8.64 22.14 3.29
C GLY A 146 9.80 21.45 4.01
N ILE A 147 10.75 20.91 3.25
CA ILE A 147 11.98 20.31 3.82
C ILE A 147 13.08 21.35 3.90
N THR A 148 13.11 22.25 2.91
CA THR A 148 14.12 23.28 2.77
C THR A 148 13.54 24.68 3.02
N ILE A 149 14.41 25.61 3.42
CA ILE A 149 14.01 26.99 3.77
C ILE A 149 13.28 27.72 2.64
N ARG A 150 13.53 27.35 1.37
CA ARG A 150 12.93 28.01 0.19
C ARG A 150 11.90 27.14 -0.53
N ASP A 151 11.49 26.01 0.06
CA ASP A 151 10.36 25.26 -0.45
C ASP A 151 9.10 26.13 -0.39
N ASP A 152 8.26 26.03 -1.42
CA ASP A 152 6.96 26.70 -1.44
C ASP A 152 6.11 26.15 -0.29
N PRO A 153 5.59 27.00 0.63
CA PRO A 153 4.74 26.54 1.73
C PRO A 153 3.47 25.80 1.26
N LEU A 154 3.07 25.96 -0.01
CA LEU A 154 1.95 25.25 -0.63
C LEU A 154 2.35 23.93 -1.31
N GLY A 155 3.65 23.56 -1.30
CA GLY A 155 4.17 22.31 -1.86
C GLY A 155 4.09 22.18 -3.39
N GLN A 156 3.74 23.25 -4.11
CA GLN A 156 3.48 23.16 -5.56
C GLN A 156 4.75 22.98 -6.39
N LYS A 157 5.89 23.49 -5.91
CA LYS A 157 7.18 23.37 -6.57
C LYS A 157 8.28 23.05 -5.55
N PRO A 158 8.68 21.78 -5.42
CA PRO A 158 9.81 21.41 -4.58
C PRO A 158 11.09 22.12 -5.05
N GLU A 159 11.87 22.67 -4.12
CA GLU A 159 13.22 23.13 -4.42
C GLU A 159 14.09 21.91 -4.78
N CYS A 160 14.72 21.99 -5.95
CA CYS A 160 15.66 20.98 -6.46
C CYS A 160 17.07 21.57 -6.54
N PHE A 161 18.06 20.73 -6.27
CA PHE A 161 19.47 21.07 -6.20
C PHE A 161 20.29 20.23 -7.19
N ASP A 162 21.38 20.80 -7.68
CA ASP A 162 22.30 20.09 -8.58
C ASP A 162 23.06 19.01 -7.81
N ALA A 163 23.47 19.31 -6.58
CA ALA A 163 24.08 18.33 -5.71
C ALA A 163 23.87 18.58 -4.21
N PHE A 164 23.82 17.47 -3.48
CA PHE A 164 23.87 17.43 -2.03
C PHE A 164 25.32 17.25 -1.57
N ILE A 165 25.79 18.07 -0.63
CA ILE A 165 27.13 17.95 -0.06
C ILE A 165 27.07 17.17 1.24
N CYS A 166 27.67 15.97 1.24
CA CYS A 166 27.87 15.15 2.41
C CYS A 166 29.28 15.38 2.97
N TYR A 167 29.38 15.84 4.22
CA TYR A 167 30.63 16.17 4.89
C TYR A 167 30.51 15.91 6.41
N CYS A 168 31.65 15.80 7.08
CA CYS A 168 31.72 15.76 8.54
C CYS A 168 31.85 17.19 9.08
N PRO A 169 31.28 17.56 10.25
CA PRO A 169 31.41 18.90 10.82
C PRO A 169 32.85 19.43 10.91
N SER A 170 33.84 18.54 11.09
CA SER A 170 35.27 18.90 11.09
C SER A 170 35.80 19.41 9.75
N ASP A 171 35.13 19.14 8.64
CA ASP A 171 35.53 19.53 7.28
C ASP A 171 34.77 20.77 6.77
N ILE A 172 34.02 21.44 7.65
CA ILE A 172 33.10 22.53 7.31
C ILE A 172 33.81 23.74 6.66
N GLU A 173 35.05 24.04 7.05
CA GLU A 173 35.83 25.14 6.47
C GLU A 173 36.09 24.93 4.97
N PHE A 174 36.47 23.71 4.59
CA PHE A 174 36.67 23.35 3.18
C PHE A 174 35.35 23.39 2.40
N VAL A 175 34.25 22.97 3.03
CA VAL A 175 32.92 23.00 2.41
C VAL A 175 32.46 24.43 2.13
N HIS A 176 32.68 25.36 3.06
CA HIS A 176 32.39 26.78 2.81
C HIS A 176 33.18 27.34 1.63
N GLU A 177 34.48 27.03 1.56
CA GLU A 177 35.31 27.45 0.42
C GLU A 177 34.82 26.81 -0.89
N MET A 178 34.48 25.53 -0.87
CA MET A 178 33.91 24.83 -2.03
C MET A 178 32.61 25.48 -2.52
N ILE A 179 31.70 25.79 -1.60
CA ILE A 179 30.43 26.45 -1.95
C ILE A 179 30.71 27.83 -2.55
N ARG A 180 31.58 28.62 -1.92
CA ARG A 180 31.96 29.95 -2.42
C ARG A 180 32.52 29.87 -3.83
N GLN A 181 33.45 28.94 -4.10
CA GLN A 181 34.07 28.79 -5.40
C GLN A 181 33.09 28.26 -6.45
N LEU A 182 32.23 27.30 -6.10
CA LEU A 182 31.29 26.69 -7.05
C LEU A 182 30.08 27.59 -7.36
N GLU A 183 29.50 28.27 -6.37
CA GLU A 183 28.38 29.19 -6.58
C GLU A 183 28.82 30.47 -7.33
N GLN A 184 30.08 30.89 -7.20
CA GLN A 184 30.65 32.03 -7.95
C GLN A 184 31.03 31.68 -9.40
N THR A 185 31.04 30.40 -9.77
CA THR A 185 31.34 30.02 -11.17
C THR A 185 30.18 30.36 -12.12
N ASN A 186 30.48 30.45 -13.41
CA ASN A 186 29.51 30.76 -14.47
C ASN A 186 28.35 29.73 -14.60
N TYR A 187 28.40 28.61 -13.88
CA TYR A 187 27.42 27.53 -13.98
C TYR A 187 26.16 27.74 -13.14
N ARG A 188 26.12 28.74 -12.23
CA ARG A 188 24.98 29.03 -11.33
C ARG A 188 24.44 27.78 -10.61
N LEU A 189 25.35 26.97 -10.07
CA LEU A 189 25.01 25.71 -9.41
C LEU A 189 24.25 25.97 -8.11
N LYS A 190 23.23 25.16 -7.84
CA LYS A 190 22.53 25.12 -6.55
C LYS A 190 23.00 23.91 -5.76
N LEU A 191 23.75 24.16 -4.69
CA LEU A 191 24.25 23.13 -3.80
C LEU A 191 23.43 23.11 -2.51
N CYS A 192 23.07 21.91 -2.04
CA CYS A 192 22.35 21.71 -0.79
C CYS A 192 23.32 21.27 0.32
N VAL A 193 23.21 21.92 1.48
CA VAL A 193 23.96 21.57 2.70
C VAL A 193 22.96 21.36 3.83
N SER A 194 23.06 20.24 4.55
CA SER A 194 22.14 19.90 5.64
C SER A 194 22.03 21.01 6.69
N ASP A 195 23.14 21.63 7.08
CA ASP A 195 23.15 22.62 8.16
C ASP A 195 22.58 24.00 7.75
N ARG A 196 22.55 24.30 6.44
CA ARG A 196 22.12 25.59 5.91
C ARG A 196 20.69 25.57 5.39
N ASP A 197 20.35 24.52 4.64
CA ASP A 197 19.15 24.54 3.78
C ASP A 197 17.98 23.77 4.39
N VAL A 198 18.21 22.88 5.34
CA VAL A 198 17.18 22.03 5.95
C VAL A 198 16.50 22.73 7.13
N LEU A 199 15.17 22.63 7.19
CA LEU A 199 14.40 23.13 8.33
C LEU A 199 14.60 22.23 9.56
N PRO A 200 14.96 22.80 10.72
CA PRO A 200 15.12 22.02 11.95
C PRO A 200 13.76 21.47 12.44
N GLY A 201 13.80 20.35 13.16
CA GLY A 201 12.61 19.73 13.79
C GLY A 201 12.14 18.44 13.13
N THR A 202 12.76 18.03 12.03
CA THR A 202 12.47 16.79 11.30
C THR A 202 13.61 15.77 11.46
N CYS A 203 13.31 14.50 11.18
CA CYS A 203 14.29 13.43 11.31
C CYS A 203 15.40 13.59 10.26
N VAL A 204 16.64 13.82 10.71
CA VAL A 204 17.82 14.04 9.85
C VAL A 204 18.01 12.94 8.81
N TRP A 205 17.71 11.69 9.17
CA TRP A 205 17.84 10.53 8.29
C TRP A 205 16.81 10.57 7.15
N SER A 206 15.55 10.84 7.49
CA SER A 206 14.44 10.90 6.53
C SER A 206 14.62 12.05 5.55
N ILE A 207 15.03 13.23 6.05
CA ILE A 207 15.32 14.39 5.22
C ILE A 207 16.49 14.11 4.29
N ALA A 208 17.60 13.59 4.83
CA ALA A 208 18.77 13.28 4.01
C ALA A 208 18.38 12.31 2.91
N SER A 209 17.66 11.24 3.23
CA SER A 209 17.15 10.29 2.24
C SER A 209 16.28 10.96 1.17
N GLU A 210 15.33 11.81 1.56
CA GLU A 210 14.47 12.50 0.60
C GLU A 210 15.23 13.52 -0.27
N LEU A 211 16.18 14.27 0.32
CA LEU A 211 17.03 15.19 -0.43
C LEU A 211 17.87 14.45 -1.46
N ILE A 212 18.48 13.33 -1.05
CA ILE A 212 19.34 12.51 -1.92
C ILE A 212 18.52 11.87 -3.03
N GLU A 213 17.33 11.37 -2.74
CA GLU A 213 16.52 10.63 -3.70
C GLU A 213 15.76 11.55 -4.66
N LYS A 214 15.03 12.54 -4.13
CA LYS A 214 14.03 13.30 -4.88
C LYS A 214 14.48 14.72 -5.25
N ARG A 215 15.29 15.37 -4.41
CA ARG A 215 15.64 16.79 -4.59
C ARG A 215 16.98 17.02 -5.26
N CYS A 216 17.93 16.08 -5.14
CA CYS A 216 19.30 16.24 -5.60
C CYS A 216 19.66 15.26 -6.72
N ARG A 217 20.26 15.78 -7.80
CA ARG A 217 20.72 14.93 -8.92
C ARG A 217 21.96 14.12 -8.53
N ARG A 218 22.91 14.80 -7.89
CA ARG A 218 24.19 14.22 -7.46
C ARG A 218 24.41 14.38 -5.96
N MET A 219 25.36 13.63 -5.44
CA MET A 219 25.91 13.78 -4.11
C MET A 219 27.43 13.95 -4.22
N VAL A 220 27.92 15.03 -3.62
CA VAL A 220 29.34 15.27 -3.40
C VAL A 220 29.70 14.74 -2.03
N VAL A 221 30.71 13.87 -1.97
CA VAL A 221 31.15 13.24 -0.73
C VAL A 221 32.53 13.77 -0.36
N VAL A 222 32.64 14.55 0.70
CA VAL A 222 33.92 15.08 1.20
C VAL A 222 34.56 14.04 2.11
N VAL A 223 35.53 13.31 1.57
CA VAL A 223 36.18 12.19 2.27
C VAL A 223 37.35 12.70 3.12
N SER A 224 37.28 12.39 4.41
CA SER A 224 38.29 12.66 5.44
C SER A 224 38.41 11.49 6.43
N ASP A 225 39.45 11.49 7.28
CA ASP A 225 39.61 10.46 8.33
C ASP A 225 38.47 10.50 9.37
N GLU A 226 37.88 11.68 9.58
CA GLU A 226 36.71 11.93 10.43
C GLU A 226 35.40 11.53 9.74
N TYR A 227 35.27 11.77 8.44
CA TYR A 227 34.12 11.32 7.64
C TYR A 227 33.91 9.81 7.76
N LEU A 228 35.00 9.03 7.72
CA LEU A 228 34.94 7.57 7.85
C LEU A 228 34.53 7.08 9.24
N GLN A 229 34.49 7.96 10.25
CA GLN A 229 34.05 7.63 11.61
C GLN A 229 32.59 8.03 11.85
N SER A 230 32.06 8.95 11.05
CA SER A 230 30.69 9.46 11.17
C SER A 230 29.67 8.43 10.68
N LYS A 231 28.72 8.07 11.56
CA LYS A 231 27.64 7.13 11.21
C LYS A 231 26.64 7.79 10.26
N GLU A 232 26.45 9.09 10.42
CA GLU A 232 25.60 9.93 9.59
C GLU A 232 26.07 9.90 8.14
N CYS A 233 27.36 10.12 7.93
CA CYS A 233 28.01 10.07 6.63
C CYS A 233 28.01 8.67 6.01
N ASP A 234 28.25 7.63 6.82
CA ASP A 234 28.22 6.24 6.37
C ASP A 234 26.83 5.84 5.84
N PHE A 235 25.77 6.18 6.57
CA PHE A 235 24.39 5.97 6.11
C PHE A 235 24.10 6.73 4.82
N GLN A 236 24.40 8.03 4.75
CA GLN A 236 24.10 8.84 3.56
C GLN A 236 24.81 8.29 2.31
N THR A 237 26.07 7.87 2.47
CA THR A 237 26.85 7.24 1.40
C THR A 237 26.21 5.92 0.95
N LYS A 238 25.88 5.04 1.90
CA LYS A 238 25.24 3.75 1.61
C LYS A 238 23.86 3.92 0.97
N PHE A 239 23.07 4.87 1.46
CA PHE A 239 21.77 5.19 0.90
C PHE A 239 21.89 5.67 -0.55
N ALA A 240 22.79 6.62 -0.82
CA ALA A 240 23.02 7.10 -2.18
C ALA A 240 23.48 6.00 -3.14
N LEU A 241 24.30 5.06 -2.68
CA LEU A 241 24.71 3.90 -3.48
C LEU A 241 23.57 2.92 -3.72
N SER A 242 22.68 2.74 -2.74
CA SER A 242 21.52 1.85 -2.86
C SER A 242 20.50 2.34 -3.90
N LEU A 243 20.44 3.65 -4.15
CA LEU A 243 19.58 4.25 -5.17
C LEU A 243 20.10 4.07 -6.60
N SER A 244 21.40 3.85 -6.77
CA SER A 244 22.00 3.61 -8.09
C SER A 244 22.86 2.35 -8.06
N PRO A 245 22.22 1.16 -7.97
CA PRO A 245 22.90 -0.11 -8.10
C PRO A 245 23.34 -0.27 -9.57
N GLY A 246 24.52 0.27 -9.87
CA GLY A 246 25.09 0.28 -11.22
C GLY A 246 25.80 1.60 -11.49
N ALA A 247 27.05 1.52 -11.95
CA ALA A 247 27.90 2.67 -12.26
C ALA A 247 27.39 3.56 -13.42
N HIS A 248 26.16 3.34 -13.90
CA HIS A 248 25.59 4.02 -15.07
C HIS A 248 25.15 5.45 -14.74
N GLN A 249 24.71 5.69 -13.51
CA GLN A 249 24.36 7.03 -13.06
C GLN A 249 25.50 7.54 -12.16
N LYS A 250 26.32 8.45 -12.70
CA LYS A 250 27.44 9.14 -12.01
C LYS A 250 26.90 10.10 -10.93
N ARG A 251 26.16 9.56 -9.95
CA ARG A 251 25.51 10.35 -8.89
C ARG A 251 26.49 10.74 -7.80
N LEU A 252 27.46 9.88 -7.49
CA LEU A 252 28.41 10.10 -6.40
C LEU A 252 29.74 10.66 -6.91
N ILE A 253 30.18 11.77 -6.32
CA ILE A 253 31.47 12.40 -6.62
C ILE A 253 32.26 12.54 -5.30
N PRO A 254 33.19 11.61 -5.03
CA PRO A 254 34.07 11.75 -3.88
C PRO A 254 35.15 12.80 -4.10
N ILE A 255 35.35 13.65 -3.10
CA ILE A 255 36.40 14.67 -3.02
C ILE A 255 37.33 14.34 -1.87
N LYS A 256 38.63 14.36 -2.15
CA LYS A 256 39.69 14.27 -1.14
C LYS A 256 40.41 15.60 -1.07
N TYR A 257 40.36 16.28 0.06
CA TYR A 257 40.95 17.62 0.22
C TYR A 257 42.16 17.68 1.16
N LYS A 258 42.30 16.68 2.03
CA LYS A 258 43.44 16.53 2.93
C LYS A 258 44.05 15.12 2.80
N PRO A 259 45.35 14.96 3.11
CA PRO A 259 45.93 13.63 3.20
C PRO A 259 45.22 12.83 4.30
N MET A 260 44.97 11.55 4.02
CA MET A 260 44.27 10.64 4.92
C MET A 260 45.22 9.53 5.38
N LYS A 261 45.14 9.16 6.65
CA LYS A 261 45.86 8.00 7.18
C LYS A 261 45.09 6.70 6.96
N LYS A 262 43.76 6.78 6.91
CA LYS A 262 42.88 5.61 6.72
C LYS A 262 42.72 5.27 5.25
N GLU A 263 42.45 3.99 4.99
CA GLU A 263 42.14 3.52 3.65
C GLU A 263 40.84 4.12 3.14
N PHE A 264 40.80 4.36 1.83
CA PHE A 264 39.61 4.87 1.16
C PHE A 264 38.48 3.84 1.27
N PRO A 265 37.23 4.26 1.60
CA PRO A 265 36.15 3.33 1.87
C PRO A 265 35.92 2.43 0.66
N SER A 266 35.87 1.12 0.93
CA SER A 266 35.79 0.05 -0.07
C SER A 266 34.67 0.27 -1.09
N ILE A 267 33.60 0.92 -0.66
CA ILE A 267 32.38 1.17 -1.42
C ILE A 267 32.55 2.28 -2.47
N LEU A 268 33.52 3.19 -2.29
CA LEU A 268 33.83 4.27 -3.23
C LEU A 268 35.04 3.95 -4.12
N ARG A 269 35.67 2.78 -3.96
CA ARG A 269 36.92 2.41 -4.66
C ARG A 269 36.83 2.45 -6.19
N PHE A 270 35.64 2.24 -6.73
CA PHE A 270 35.39 2.15 -8.18
C PHE A 270 34.90 3.49 -8.78
N ILE A 271 34.85 4.56 -7.98
CA ILE A 271 34.37 5.87 -8.37
C ILE A 271 35.56 6.82 -8.53
N THR A 272 35.57 7.62 -9.58
CA THR A 272 36.64 8.61 -9.83
C THR A 272 36.68 9.65 -8.71
N VAL A 273 37.80 9.71 -8.00
CA VAL A 273 38.02 10.68 -6.92
C VAL A 273 38.56 12.01 -7.47
N CYS A 274 37.97 13.11 -7.01
CA CYS A 274 38.49 14.46 -7.22
C CYS A 274 39.47 14.79 -6.10
N ASP A 275 40.78 14.70 -6.39
CA ASP A 275 41.83 15.02 -5.43
C ASP A 275 42.22 16.50 -5.51
N TYR A 276 41.94 17.24 -4.44
CA TYR A 276 42.33 18.64 -4.26
C TYR A 276 43.72 18.78 -3.63
N THR A 277 44.28 17.72 -3.05
CA THR A 277 45.64 17.75 -2.48
C THR A 277 46.74 17.77 -3.55
N ASN A 278 46.40 17.36 -4.77
CA ASN A 278 47.34 17.30 -5.87
C ASN A 278 47.48 18.70 -6.54
N PRO A 279 48.66 19.34 -6.46
CA PRO A 279 48.86 20.68 -7.02
C PRO A 279 48.65 20.73 -8.55
N CYS A 280 48.85 19.61 -9.26
CA CYS A 280 48.66 19.55 -10.71
C CYS A 280 47.20 19.73 -11.13
N THR A 281 46.24 19.28 -10.31
CA THR A 281 44.80 19.36 -10.60
C THR A 281 44.14 20.57 -9.97
N GLN A 282 44.79 21.24 -9.01
CA GLN A 282 44.22 22.32 -8.21
C GLN A 282 43.69 23.49 -9.07
N ASN A 283 44.45 23.93 -10.08
CA ASN A 283 44.06 25.07 -10.95
C ASN A 283 42.75 24.83 -11.72
N TRP A 284 42.49 23.58 -12.09
CA TRP A 284 41.30 23.20 -12.88
C TRP A 284 40.22 22.56 -12.02
N PHE A 285 40.46 22.41 -10.71
CA PHE A 285 39.67 21.60 -9.81
C PHE A 285 38.23 22.10 -9.72
N TRP A 286 38.04 23.38 -9.39
CA TRP A 286 36.71 23.98 -9.22
C TRP A 286 35.93 23.99 -10.54
N THR A 287 36.57 24.37 -11.65
CA THR A 287 35.94 24.36 -12.98
C THR A 287 35.53 22.95 -13.41
N ARG A 288 36.39 21.95 -13.15
CA ARG A 288 36.12 20.54 -13.47
C ARG A 288 34.99 19.98 -12.61
N LEU A 289 34.99 20.30 -11.32
CA LEU A 289 33.93 19.90 -10.39
C LEU A 289 32.61 20.56 -10.77
N ALA A 290 32.61 21.87 -11.02
CA ALA A 290 31.42 22.60 -11.45
C ALA A 290 30.82 22.03 -12.73
N LYS A 291 31.66 21.74 -13.73
CA LYS A 291 31.24 21.09 -14.97
C LYS A 291 30.68 19.69 -14.72
N ALA A 292 31.25 18.91 -13.80
CA ALA A 292 30.73 17.58 -13.47
C ALA A 292 29.35 17.65 -12.81
N LEU A 293 29.12 18.66 -11.97
CA LEU A 293 27.84 18.88 -11.29
C LEU A 293 26.75 19.42 -12.23
N SER A 294 27.12 20.24 -13.22
CA SER A 294 26.17 20.83 -14.18
C SER A 294 25.64 19.86 -15.23
N MET A 295 26.25 18.69 -15.41
CA MET A 295 25.78 17.71 -16.39
C MET A 295 24.39 17.17 -16.02
N PRO A 296 23.59 16.66 -16.96
CA PRO A 296 22.37 15.91 -16.63
C PRO A 296 22.68 14.65 -15.84
#